data_AF-A0A928L7X6-F1
#
_entry.id   AF-A0A928L7X6-F1
#
_cell.length_a   1.000
_cell.length_b   1.000
_cell.length_c   1.000
_cell.angle_alpha   90.00
_cell.angle_beta   90.00
_cell.angle_gamma   90.00
#
_symmetry.space_group_name_H-M   'P 1'
#
loop_
_entity.id
_entity.type
_entity.pdbx_description
1 polymer ?
#
loop_
_entity_poly.entity_id
_entity_poly.type
_entity_poly.pdbx_seq_one_letter_code
_entity_poly.pdbx_strand_id
1 'polypeptide(L)'
;MKHNTTPQQRILRRVMAVIMALLLLLTILFLRPAPATQYVPDGFLDYDRITLGNNGDSLAVDELEPDRYAVDVPSIDESKVASAREAEMVFHNGSFPICAERPGFRGTGYVTLNKRNTDSAMSLEMNVPATQHYDITICMASDRKVTNRLRINGSPVTDFTLNPYDHFVRVTFYGIFLAEGSAEITIDAVDGGLDIDYFEMTSESTVLDVDFSIAESPCDPDATASTREMYKFLRENWNKQIITGQYASDGSNRELALIYEMTGQLPLIRFSALGDTDTLEQVEAAMDWHLYTGGFVGLMWHWNAPGSDTVYAEETDFSLMTALRGADINSLVNLSLDEAQQMADSGEITQECLLLLRDIDNMASQLNKFANMDIPVLWRPLHEAGGGWYWWGADGATAYVQLWKLLYRRMTEYHALHNLIWLWNGQSASYIVPADTYDIASVDVYLSPDMQYGSRYEQFVSLARITKGKKMLALSECSSLPDIEMLLLDKTIWSFFGLWYGDYIMQSDGTFSDRYYSSSDLYNLYNSDRALSLNDFRLSMQ
;
A
#
# COMPACT_ATOMS: atom_id res chain seq x y z
N MET A 1 -14.58 21.74 71.99
CA MET A 1 -13.40 22.55 72.35
C MET A 1 -12.82 23.12 71.07
N LYS A 2 -12.96 24.44 70.84
CA LYS A 2 -12.33 25.12 69.71
C LYS A 2 -10.83 25.21 70.00
N HIS A 3 -10.00 24.49 69.23
CA HIS A 3 -8.54 24.61 69.34
C HIS A 3 -8.13 26.03 68.98
N ASN A 4 -7.83 26.83 70.00
CA ASN A 4 -7.17 28.12 69.86
C ASN A 4 -5.74 27.86 69.36
N THR A 5 -5.57 27.98 68.05
CA THR A 5 -4.25 28.06 67.42
C THR A 5 -3.51 29.27 67.98
N THR A 6 -2.32 29.04 68.53
CA THR A 6 -1.50 30.10 69.12
C THR A 6 -1.08 31.11 68.04
N PRO A 7 -0.76 32.37 68.40
CA PRO A 7 -0.30 33.37 67.45
C PRO A 7 0.88 32.89 66.60
N GLN A 8 1.81 32.14 67.19
CA GLN A 8 2.92 31.50 66.47
C GLN A 8 2.46 30.44 65.45
N GLN A 9 1.45 29.63 65.77
CA GLN A 9 0.90 28.65 64.81
C GLN A 9 0.14 29.32 63.66
N ARG A 10 -0.49 30.48 63.90
CA ARG A 10 -1.12 31.29 62.84
C ARG A 10 -0.07 31.93 61.92
N ILE A 11 1.05 32.38 62.48
CA ILE A 11 2.19 32.89 61.71
C ILE A 11 2.80 31.75 60.89
N LEU A 12 3.04 30.58 61.48
CA LEU A 12 3.62 29.44 60.78
C LEU A 12 2.72 28.95 59.62
N ARG A 13 1.40 28.91 59.81
CA ARG A 13 0.44 28.59 58.74
C ARG A 13 0.41 29.64 57.64
N ARG A 14 0.53 30.93 57.97
CA ARG A 14 0.63 32.01 56.96
C ARG A 14 1.95 31.94 56.20
N VAL A 15 3.06 31.63 56.88
CA VAL A 15 4.37 31.44 56.26
C VAL A 15 4.35 30.21 55.34
N MET A 16 3.80 29.07 55.77
CA MET A 16 3.66 27.89 54.91
C MET A 16 2.71 28.13 53.72
N ALA A 17 1.62 28.88 53.90
CA ALA A 17 0.71 29.23 52.80
C ALA A 17 1.39 30.17 51.80
N VAL A 18 2.23 31.10 52.26
CA VAL A 18 3.04 31.97 51.40
C VAL A 18 4.14 31.19 50.69
N ILE A 19 4.78 30.23 51.37
CA ILE A 19 5.79 29.34 50.76
C ILE A 19 5.15 28.41 49.72
N MET A 20 3.98 27.82 50.01
CA MET A 20 3.23 27.04 49.02
C MET A 20 2.75 27.90 47.86
N ALA A 21 2.27 29.12 48.10
CA ALA A 21 1.88 30.03 47.04
C ALA A 21 3.08 30.47 46.19
N LEU A 22 4.26 30.66 46.79
CA LEU A 22 5.52 30.93 46.09
C LEU A 22 6.00 29.71 45.30
N LEU A 23 5.89 28.49 45.84
CA LEU A 23 6.20 27.24 45.13
C LEU A 23 5.24 26.98 43.98
N LEU A 24 3.95 27.31 44.14
CA LEU A 24 2.93 27.26 43.08
C LEU A 24 3.18 28.33 42.02
N LEU A 25 3.59 29.55 42.43
CA LEU A 25 4.00 30.60 41.51
C LEU A 25 5.28 30.21 40.76
N LEU A 26 6.24 29.56 41.43
CA LEU A 26 7.47 29.04 40.83
C LEU A 26 7.16 27.92 39.83
N THR A 27 6.26 26.98 40.15
CA THR A 27 5.83 25.95 39.19
C THR A 27 5.06 26.56 38.02
N ILE A 28 4.23 27.57 38.23
CA ILE A 28 3.55 28.31 37.14
C ILE A 28 4.53 29.18 36.33
N LEU A 29 5.61 29.69 36.94
CA LEU A 29 6.69 30.43 36.26
C LEU A 29 7.63 29.49 35.47
N PHE A 30 7.76 28.22 35.88
CA PHE A 30 8.50 27.18 35.15
C PHE A 30 7.63 26.35 34.18
N LEU A 31 6.30 26.46 34.25
CA LEU A 31 5.33 25.86 33.32
C LEU A 31 4.67 26.87 32.37
N ARG A 32 5.12 28.12 32.36
CA ARG A 32 4.82 29.00 31.23
C ARG A 32 5.67 28.55 30.05
N PRO A 33 5.07 28.20 28.89
CA PRO A 33 5.87 28.11 27.68
C PRO A 33 6.51 29.48 27.50
N ALA A 34 7.84 29.51 27.47
CA ALA A 34 8.54 30.69 26.99
C ALA A 34 7.97 31.02 25.60
N PRO A 35 7.74 32.30 25.24
CA PRO A 35 7.61 32.62 23.83
C PRO A 35 8.86 32.04 23.17
N ALA A 36 8.68 31.24 22.13
CA ALA A 36 9.77 30.61 21.40
C ALA A 36 10.70 31.71 20.87
N THR A 37 11.66 32.13 21.68
CA THR A 37 12.87 32.77 21.21
C THR A 37 13.63 31.64 20.55
N GLN A 38 13.49 31.58 19.22
CA GLN A 38 14.36 30.86 18.29
C GLN A 38 15.81 30.96 18.79
N TYR A 39 16.25 29.95 19.52
CA TYR A 39 17.66 29.65 19.64
C TYR A 39 17.96 28.75 18.45
N VAL A 40 18.34 29.39 17.34
CA VAL A 40 18.84 28.73 16.13
C VAL A 40 20.32 28.45 16.40
N PRO A 41 20.75 27.20 16.56
CA PRO A 41 22.17 26.88 16.58
C PRO A 41 22.80 27.36 15.26
N ASP A 42 23.96 28.00 15.33
CA ASP A 42 24.69 28.43 14.13
C ASP A 42 24.90 27.21 13.20
N GLY A 43 24.18 27.19 12.09
CA GLY A 43 24.13 26.08 11.13
C GLY A 43 22.73 25.59 10.70
N PHE A 44 21.64 26.17 11.20
CA PHE A 44 20.27 25.71 10.92
C PHE A 44 19.63 26.35 9.66
N LEU A 45 18.97 25.49 8.88
CA LEU A 45 18.36 25.73 7.58
C LEU A 45 17.14 26.68 7.67
N ASP A 46 17.17 27.70 6.82
CA ASP A 46 16.07 28.59 6.51
C ASP A 46 15.02 27.85 5.65
N TYR A 47 13.75 28.22 5.76
CA TYR A 47 12.59 27.60 5.09
C TYR A 47 12.68 27.63 3.55
N ASP A 48 13.65 28.39 3.03
CA ASP A 48 14.05 28.46 1.63
C ASP A 48 14.92 27.28 1.14
N ARG A 49 15.22 26.28 1.98
CA ARG A 49 16.09 25.15 1.61
C ARG A 49 15.56 23.79 2.07
N ILE A 50 14.59 23.25 1.33
CA ILE A 50 14.63 21.81 1.06
C ILE A 50 15.84 21.63 0.13
N THR A 51 16.87 20.91 0.58
CA THR A 51 18.01 20.58 -0.27
C THR A 51 17.58 19.53 -1.29
N LEU A 52 16.87 19.95 -2.34
CA LEU A 52 16.77 19.22 -3.60
C LEU A 52 18.18 19.29 -4.22
N GLY A 53 18.80 18.15 -4.50
CA GLY A 53 20.22 17.98 -4.85
C GLY A 53 20.99 19.15 -5.52
N ASN A 54 22.22 19.34 -5.05
CA ASN A 54 23.40 20.07 -5.59
C ASN A 54 23.32 21.48 -6.23
N ASN A 55 22.18 22.10 -6.50
CA ASN A 55 22.16 23.43 -7.15
C ASN A 55 21.56 24.60 -6.36
N GLY A 56 21.06 24.39 -5.14
CA GLY A 56 20.95 25.47 -4.15
C GLY A 56 20.02 26.65 -4.48
N ASP A 57 19.06 26.51 -5.40
CA ASP A 57 18.04 27.52 -5.67
C ASP A 57 16.76 27.29 -4.85
N SER A 58 16.21 28.39 -4.32
CA SER A 58 15.04 28.48 -3.41
C SER A 58 13.84 29.12 -4.13
N LEU A 59 12.61 28.61 -3.95
CA LEU A 59 11.40 29.12 -4.63
C LEU A 59 10.18 29.22 -3.70
N ALA A 60 9.45 30.35 -3.81
CA ALA A 60 8.24 30.67 -3.05
C ALA A 60 6.98 30.02 -3.66
N VAL A 61 6.05 29.58 -2.80
CA VAL A 61 4.86 28.77 -3.14
C VAL A 61 3.66 29.58 -3.69
N ASP A 62 3.74 30.92 -3.72
CA ASP A 62 2.54 31.78 -3.80
C ASP A 62 2.14 32.34 -5.18
N GLU A 63 2.68 31.90 -6.32
CA GLU A 63 2.33 32.53 -7.63
C GLU A 63 2.06 31.61 -8.83
N LEU A 64 1.65 30.36 -8.64
CA LEU A 64 1.22 29.52 -9.77
C LEU A 64 -0.04 28.72 -9.39
N GLU A 65 -1.21 29.16 -9.86
CA GLU A 65 -2.33 28.22 -10.06
C GLU A 65 -1.95 27.37 -11.28
N PRO A 66 -1.56 26.09 -11.10
CA PRO A 66 -1.21 25.23 -12.23
C PRO A 66 -2.45 25.07 -13.12
N ASP A 67 -2.24 25.04 -14.44
CA ASP A 67 -3.26 24.58 -15.38
C ASP A 67 -3.69 23.16 -14.96
N ARG A 68 -4.90 23.03 -14.40
CA ARG A 68 -5.41 21.75 -13.92
C ARG A 68 -5.82 20.86 -15.09
N TYR A 69 -5.44 19.58 -15.00
CA TYR A 69 -5.94 18.54 -15.88
C TYR A 69 -7.35 18.14 -15.42
N ALA A 70 -8.37 18.55 -16.18
CA ALA A 70 -9.75 18.12 -15.95
C ALA A 70 -9.96 16.75 -16.61
N VAL A 71 -10.32 15.77 -15.80
CA VAL A 71 -10.53 14.39 -16.28
C VAL A 71 -11.86 14.27 -17.02
N ASP A 72 -11.85 13.72 -18.23
CA ASP A 72 -13.05 13.45 -19.02
C ASP A 72 -13.41 11.97 -18.99
N VAL A 73 -14.43 11.61 -18.21
CA VAL A 73 -14.86 10.21 -18.05
C VAL A 73 -16.11 9.96 -18.90
N PRO A 74 -16.08 9.04 -19.87
CA PRO A 74 -17.26 8.74 -20.68
C PRO A 74 -18.42 8.21 -19.82
N SER A 75 -19.65 8.54 -20.21
CA SER A 75 -20.86 8.07 -19.53
C SER A 75 -21.04 6.57 -19.69
N ILE A 76 -21.20 5.84 -18.57
CA ILE A 76 -21.47 4.39 -18.55
C ILE A 76 -22.97 4.16 -18.75
N ASP A 77 -23.33 3.30 -19.70
CA ASP A 77 -24.71 2.81 -19.88
C ASP A 77 -24.83 1.41 -19.29
N GLU A 78 -25.44 1.31 -18.10
CA GLU A 78 -25.57 0.06 -17.34
C GLU A 78 -26.66 -0.83 -17.95
N SER A 79 -26.28 -1.63 -18.96
CA SER A 79 -27.16 -2.60 -19.60
C SER A 79 -26.82 -4.02 -19.14
N LYS A 80 -27.86 -4.83 -18.84
CA LYS A 80 -27.66 -6.26 -18.53
C LYS A 80 -27.36 -7.03 -19.82
N VAL A 81 -26.16 -7.59 -19.90
CA VAL A 81 -25.62 -8.33 -21.02
C VAL A 81 -25.17 -9.70 -20.53
N ALA A 82 -25.51 -10.74 -21.28
CA ALA A 82 -24.87 -12.03 -21.18
C ALA A 82 -24.73 -12.56 -22.61
N SER A 83 -23.51 -12.88 -23.00
CA SER A 83 -23.22 -13.43 -24.32
C SER A 83 -22.18 -14.54 -24.18
N ALA A 84 -22.27 -15.54 -25.05
CA ALA A 84 -21.33 -16.64 -25.09
C ALA A 84 -20.95 -16.93 -26.54
N ARG A 85 -19.72 -17.37 -26.75
CA ARG A 85 -19.14 -17.70 -28.05
C ARG A 85 -18.28 -18.93 -27.90
N GLU A 86 -18.60 -19.98 -28.65
CA GLU A 86 -17.83 -21.22 -28.67
C GLU A 86 -16.46 -20.98 -29.35
N ALA A 87 -15.40 -21.58 -28.82
CA ALA A 87 -14.03 -21.43 -29.29
C ALA A 87 -13.85 -21.91 -30.73
N GLU A 88 -14.56 -22.96 -31.14
CA GLU A 88 -14.50 -23.49 -32.51
C GLU A 88 -15.12 -22.56 -33.56
N MET A 89 -15.82 -21.48 -33.16
CA MET A 89 -16.39 -20.50 -34.09
C MET A 89 -15.41 -19.39 -34.50
N VAL A 90 -14.11 -19.52 -34.19
CA VAL A 90 -13.10 -18.50 -34.50
C VAL A 90 -12.91 -18.30 -36.02
N PHE A 91 -13.08 -17.04 -36.44
CA PHE A 91 -12.78 -16.54 -37.78
C PHE A 91 -11.86 -15.32 -37.69
N HIS A 92 -10.60 -15.49 -37.29
CA HIS A 92 -9.51 -14.64 -37.80
C HIS A 92 -8.14 -15.33 -37.61
N ASN A 93 -7.31 -15.25 -38.66
CA ASN A 93 -5.89 -15.63 -38.71
C ASN A 93 -5.43 -17.11 -38.66
N GLY A 94 -6.32 -18.10 -38.63
CA GLY A 94 -5.91 -19.50 -38.83
C GLY A 94 -7.05 -20.48 -38.60
N SER A 95 -7.07 -21.59 -39.33
CA SER A 95 -7.96 -22.70 -39.01
C SER A 95 -7.35 -23.50 -37.86
N PHE A 96 -7.75 -23.22 -36.62
CA PHE A 96 -7.42 -24.12 -35.52
C PHE A 96 -8.12 -25.47 -35.76
N PRO A 97 -7.42 -26.61 -35.62
CA PRO A 97 -8.09 -27.90 -35.64
C PRO A 97 -9.05 -27.99 -34.45
N ILE A 98 -10.29 -28.40 -34.74
CA ILE A 98 -11.29 -28.63 -33.70
C ILE A 98 -11.01 -29.99 -33.07
N CYS A 99 -10.78 -30.00 -31.76
CA CYS A 99 -10.57 -31.20 -30.95
C CYS A 99 -11.88 -31.61 -30.26
N ALA A 100 -12.00 -32.91 -29.96
CA ALA A 100 -13.19 -33.47 -29.30
C ALA A 100 -12.86 -34.65 -28.37
N GLU A 101 -11.60 -34.76 -27.94
CA GLU A 101 -11.11 -35.90 -27.15
C GLU A 101 -11.37 -35.71 -25.65
N ARG A 102 -11.18 -34.49 -25.12
CA ARG A 102 -11.50 -34.16 -23.74
C ARG A 102 -13.01 -34.11 -23.53
N PRO A 103 -13.60 -34.82 -22.55
CA PRO A 103 -15.04 -34.74 -22.30
C PRO A 103 -15.42 -33.41 -21.65
N GLY A 104 -16.69 -33.00 -21.83
CA GLY A 104 -17.28 -31.88 -21.11
C GLY A 104 -17.25 -30.52 -21.82
N PHE A 105 -16.81 -30.46 -23.09
CA PHE A 105 -16.92 -29.27 -23.93
C PHE A 105 -18.37 -28.97 -24.34
N ARG A 106 -18.64 -27.72 -24.76
CA ARG A 106 -19.89 -27.27 -25.37
C ARG A 106 -19.77 -27.26 -26.90
N GLY A 107 -20.91 -27.15 -27.59
CA GLY A 107 -20.92 -27.12 -29.05
C GLY A 107 -20.43 -28.42 -29.69
N THR A 108 -19.46 -28.29 -30.60
CA THR A 108 -18.96 -29.37 -31.47
C THR A 108 -17.53 -29.81 -31.16
N GLY A 109 -16.82 -29.07 -30.31
CA GLY A 109 -15.47 -29.37 -29.89
C GLY A 109 -14.84 -28.24 -29.10
N TYR A 110 -13.51 -28.15 -29.14
CA TYR A 110 -12.74 -27.09 -28.51
C TYR A 110 -11.47 -26.82 -29.33
N VAL A 111 -10.76 -25.74 -29.01
CA VAL A 111 -9.49 -25.35 -29.65
C VAL A 111 -8.33 -25.63 -28.70
N THR A 112 -7.24 -26.21 -29.19
CA THR A 112 -5.99 -26.34 -28.43
C THR A 112 -4.96 -25.32 -28.91
N LEU A 113 -4.60 -24.39 -28.04
CA LEU A 113 -3.50 -23.45 -28.25
C LEU A 113 -2.15 -24.13 -28.02
N ASN A 114 -1.26 -24.04 -29.00
CA ASN A 114 0.07 -24.63 -28.95
C ASN A 114 1.15 -23.59 -29.26
N LYS A 115 2.32 -23.70 -28.62
CA LYS A 115 3.45 -22.77 -28.84
C LYS A 115 4.12 -22.92 -30.23
N ARG A 116 3.65 -23.81 -31.11
CA ARG A 116 4.28 -24.07 -32.41
C ARG A 116 3.58 -23.26 -33.51
N ASN A 117 4.27 -22.23 -34.02
CA ASN A 117 3.88 -21.42 -35.20
C ASN A 117 2.50 -20.73 -35.07
N THR A 118 1.70 -20.68 -36.15
CA THR A 118 0.48 -19.84 -36.33
C THR A 118 -0.61 -20.02 -35.27
N ASP A 119 -0.48 -21.02 -34.40
CA ASP A 119 -1.46 -21.41 -33.38
C ASP A 119 -1.08 -20.87 -31.98
N SER A 120 -0.16 -19.90 -31.93
CA SER A 120 0.34 -19.30 -30.68
C SER A 120 -0.59 -18.26 -30.07
N ALA A 121 -1.63 -17.84 -30.79
CA ALA A 121 -2.63 -16.89 -30.29
C ALA A 121 -3.98 -17.15 -30.96
N MET A 122 -5.05 -17.17 -30.16
CA MET A 122 -6.42 -17.31 -30.64
C MET A 122 -7.19 -16.04 -30.32
N SER A 123 -7.77 -15.42 -31.35
CA SER A 123 -8.62 -14.24 -31.22
C SER A 123 -10.08 -14.58 -31.50
N LEU A 124 -10.99 -13.99 -30.74
CA LEU A 124 -12.43 -14.04 -30.96
C LEU A 124 -13.00 -12.63 -30.87
N GLU A 125 -13.87 -12.29 -31.81
CA GLU A 125 -14.62 -11.05 -31.77
C GLU A 125 -15.93 -11.21 -30.96
N MET A 126 -16.11 -10.36 -29.93
CA MET A 126 -17.32 -10.28 -29.13
C MET A 126 -18.04 -8.94 -29.36
N ASN A 127 -19.36 -9.00 -29.54
CA ASN A 127 -20.19 -7.80 -29.66
C ASN A 127 -20.38 -7.17 -28.28
N VAL A 128 -20.03 -5.89 -28.16
CA VAL A 128 -20.12 -5.11 -26.92
C VAL A 128 -21.32 -4.16 -27.05
N PRO A 129 -22.47 -4.46 -26.43
CA PRO A 129 -23.69 -3.69 -26.66
C PRO A 129 -23.77 -2.35 -25.91
N ALA A 130 -22.87 -2.09 -24.95
CA ALA A 130 -22.82 -0.83 -24.22
C ALA A 130 -21.39 -0.57 -23.71
N THR A 131 -21.03 0.70 -23.54
CA THR A 131 -19.75 1.10 -22.92
C THR A 131 -19.83 0.90 -21.40
N GLN A 132 -19.22 -0.18 -20.89
CA GLN A 132 -19.24 -0.56 -19.47
C GLN A 132 -18.21 -1.66 -19.16
N HIS A 133 -18.18 -2.13 -17.90
CA HIS A 133 -17.38 -3.28 -17.48
C HIS A 133 -18.06 -4.62 -17.76
N TYR A 134 -17.23 -5.59 -18.14
CA TYR A 134 -17.64 -6.95 -18.39
C TYR A 134 -16.74 -7.93 -17.67
N ASP A 135 -17.33 -8.96 -17.08
CA ASP A 135 -16.63 -10.16 -16.67
C ASP A 135 -16.43 -11.06 -17.89
N ILE A 136 -15.17 -11.41 -18.17
CA ILE A 136 -14.81 -12.32 -19.24
C ILE A 136 -14.49 -13.66 -18.61
N THR A 137 -15.36 -14.64 -18.82
CA THR A 137 -15.14 -16.02 -18.38
C THR A 137 -14.70 -16.87 -19.56
N ILE A 138 -13.60 -17.60 -19.37
CA ILE A 138 -13.07 -18.52 -20.36
C ILE A 138 -13.13 -19.93 -19.78
N CYS A 139 -13.75 -20.85 -20.51
CA CYS A 139 -13.79 -22.25 -20.14
C CYS A 139 -12.61 -22.98 -20.77
N MET A 140 -11.72 -23.51 -19.93
CA MET A 140 -10.41 -24.00 -20.36
C MET A 140 -9.93 -25.22 -19.57
N ALA A 141 -9.00 -25.97 -20.14
CA ALA A 141 -8.36 -27.13 -19.52
C ALA A 141 -6.89 -27.24 -19.94
N SER A 142 -6.09 -27.95 -19.14
CA SER A 142 -4.70 -28.29 -19.48
C SER A 142 -4.24 -29.47 -18.63
N ASP A 143 -3.53 -30.43 -19.23
CA ASP A 143 -2.99 -31.59 -18.49
C ASP A 143 -1.72 -31.27 -17.70
N ARG A 144 -1.23 -30.03 -17.81
CA ARG A 144 -0.03 -29.53 -17.11
C ARG A 144 -0.21 -28.08 -16.67
N LYS A 145 0.68 -27.62 -15.79
CA LYS A 145 0.76 -26.20 -15.46
C LYS A 145 1.19 -25.42 -16.71
N VAL A 146 0.42 -24.40 -17.09
CA VAL A 146 0.65 -23.56 -18.27
C VAL A 146 0.39 -22.09 -17.96
N THR A 147 1.26 -21.22 -18.45
CA THR A 147 1.07 -19.77 -18.45
C THR A 147 0.59 -19.32 -19.83
N ASN A 148 -0.35 -18.38 -19.84
CA ASN A 148 -0.93 -17.77 -21.03
C ASN A 148 -1.19 -16.28 -20.77
N ARG A 149 -1.49 -15.52 -21.82
CA ARG A 149 -1.76 -14.07 -21.73
C ARG A 149 -3.13 -13.74 -22.30
N LEU A 150 -3.90 -12.95 -21.58
CA LEU A 150 -5.13 -12.32 -22.08
C LEU A 150 -4.79 -10.96 -22.70
N ARG A 151 -5.28 -10.72 -23.92
CA ARG A 151 -5.27 -9.41 -24.57
C ARG A 151 -6.68 -8.99 -24.99
N ILE A 152 -6.93 -7.69 -24.95
CA ILE A 152 -8.16 -7.06 -25.41
C ILE A 152 -7.77 -6.01 -26.44
N ASN A 153 -8.36 -6.07 -27.64
CA ASN A 153 -8.06 -5.17 -28.75
C ASN A 153 -6.57 -5.05 -29.05
N GLY A 154 -5.84 -6.17 -28.95
CA GLY A 154 -4.40 -6.26 -29.14
C GLY A 154 -3.53 -5.87 -27.94
N SER A 155 -4.10 -5.23 -26.91
CA SER A 155 -3.37 -4.79 -25.71
C SER A 155 -3.33 -5.86 -24.62
N PRO A 156 -2.14 -6.18 -24.05
CA PRO A 156 -2.01 -7.07 -22.90
C PRO A 156 -2.79 -6.59 -21.67
N VAL A 157 -3.65 -7.45 -21.15
CA VAL A 157 -4.40 -7.22 -19.91
C VAL A 157 -3.72 -7.90 -18.72
N THR A 158 -3.47 -9.21 -18.83
CA THR A 158 -2.82 -9.98 -17.75
C THR A 158 -2.19 -11.26 -18.28
N ASP A 159 -1.11 -11.69 -17.63
CA ASP A 159 -0.66 -13.07 -17.67
C ASP A 159 -1.42 -13.89 -16.62
N PHE A 160 -1.72 -15.16 -16.93
CA PHE A 160 -2.39 -16.06 -16.00
C PHE A 160 -1.84 -17.48 -16.12
N THR A 161 -1.86 -18.19 -14.99
CA THR A 161 -1.40 -19.58 -14.92
C THR A 161 -2.55 -20.50 -14.58
N LEU A 162 -2.76 -21.52 -15.42
CA LEU A 162 -3.67 -22.61 -15.15
C LEU A 162 -2.91 -23.80 -14.58
N ASN A 163 -3.34 -24.30 -13.43
CA ASN A 163 -2.87 -25.58 -12.88
C ASN A 163 -3.42 -26.76 -13.69
N PRO A 164 -2.86 -27.97 -13.56
CA PRO A 164 -3.38 -29.13 -14.29
C PRO A 164 -4.84 -29.44 -13.93
N TYR A 165 -5.71 -29.48 -14.94
CA TYR A 165 -7.10 -29.93 -14.84
C TYR A 165 -7.41 -30.91 -15.98
N ASP A 166 -7.84 -32.11 -15.62
CA ASP A 166 -8.28 -33.14 -16.57
C ASP A 166 -9.66 -32.84 -17.19
N HIS A 167 -10.39 -31.87 -16.65
CA HIS A 167 -11.70 -31.39 -17.09
C HIS A 167 -11.68 -29.88 -17.34
N PHE A 168 -12.67 -29.39 -18.09
CA PHE A 168 -12.85 -27.96 -18.30
C PHE A 168 -13.25 -27.25 -17.00
N VAL A 169 -12.53 -26.18 -16.69
CA VAL A 169 -12.80 -25.26 -15.59
C VAL A 169 -13.13 -23.87 -16.14
N ARG A 170 -13.84 -23.09 -15.35
CA ARG A 170 -14.18 -21.69 -15.68
C ARG A 170 -13.21 -20.76 -14.97
N VAL A 171 -12.49 -19.96 -15.74
CA VAL A 171 -11.62 -18.90 -15.24
C VAL A 171 -12.23 -17.56 -15.62
N THR A 172 -12.47 -16.69 -14.64
CA THR A 172 -13.12 -15.40 -14.83
C THR A 172 -12.13 -14.27 -14.58
N PHE A 173 -12.02 -13.38 -15.56
CA PHE A 173 -11.31 -12.10 -15.49
C PHE A 173 -12.35 -11.02 -15.25
N TYR A 174 -12.20 -10.27 -14.16
CA TYR A 174 -13.29 -9.45 -13.62
C TYR A 174 -13.15 -8.00 -14.03
N GLY A 175 -14.27 -7.37 -14.41
CA GLY A 175 -14.33 -5.93 -14.67
C GLY A 175 -13.38 -5.43 -15.76
N ILE A 176 -13.43 -6.07 -16.93
CA ILE A 176 -12.75 -5.59 -18.14
C ILE A 176 -13.60 -4.47 -18.76
N PHE A 177 -13.05 -3.26 -18.86
CA PHE A 177 -13.75 -2.14 -19.50
C PHE A 177 -13.75 -2.28 -21.03
N LEU A 178 -14.94 -2.21 -21.65
CA LEU A 178 -15.11 -2.28 -23.10
C LEU A 178 -16.05 -1.16 -23.57
N ALA A 179 -15.70 -0.52 -24.68
CA ALA A 179 -16.56 0.46 -25.35
C ALA A 179 -17.59 -0.24 -26.25
N GLU A 180 -18.77 0.38 -26.40
CA GLU A 180 -19.83 -0.09 -27.31
C GLU A 180 -19.28 -0.32 -28.73
N GLY A 181 -19.69 -1.44 -29.34
CA GLY A 181 -19.28 -1.87 -30.66
C GLY A 181 -18.77 -3.31 -30.62
N SER A 182 -17.48 -3.49 -30.83
CA SER A 182 -16.86 -4.80 -30.94
C SER A 182 -15.52 -4.82 -30.20
N ALA A 183 -15.24 -5.94 -29.53
CA ALA A 183 -13.98 -6.18 -28.86
C ALA A 183 -13.34 -7.48 -29.32
N GLU A 184 -12.05 -7.42 -29.65
CA GLU A 184 -11.23 -8.60 -29.90
C GLU A 184 -10.68 -9.13 -28.57
N ILE A 185 -11.03 -10.36 -28.22
CA ILE A 185 -10.47 -11.08 -27.07
C ILE A 185 -9.45 -12.08 -27.60
N THR A 186 -8.20 -11.94 -27.18
CA THR A 186 -7.10 -12.80 -27.61
C THR A 186 -6.47 -13.54 -26.44
N ILE A 187 -6.18 -14.83 -26.62
CA ILE A 187 -5.36 -15.62 -25.70
C ILE A 187 -4.06 -16.01 -26.40
N ASP A 188 -2.93 -15.55 -25.86
CA ASP A 188 -1.61 -15.98 -26.32
C ASP A 188 -1.10 -17.17 -25.51
N ALA A 189 -0.65 -18.20 -26.21
CA ALA A 189 0.06 -19.33 -25.64
C ALA A 189 1.50 -18.96 -25.30
N VAL A 190 1.75 -18.61 -24.03
CA VAL A 190 3.11 -18.38 -23.52
C VAL A 190 3.83 -19.73 -23.37
N ASP A 191 3.20 -20.70 -22.72
CA ASP A 191 3.72 -22.08 -22.61
C ASP A 191 3.12 -23.03 -23.65
N GLY A 192 1.89 -22.78 -24.10
CA GLY A 192 1.09 -23.67 -24.96
C GLY A 192 0.54 -24.90 -24.23
N GLY A 193 -0.31 -25.67 -24.91
CA GLY A 193 -1.01 -26.83 -24.34
C GLY A 193 -2.28 -26.45 -23.57
N LEU A 194 -2.95 -25.37 -23.96
CA LEU A 194 -4.20 -24.92 -23.35
C LEU A 194 -5.39 -25.28 -24.25
N ASP A 195 -6.33 -26.05 -23.73
CA ASP A 195 -7.60 -26.33 -24.38
C ASP A 195 -8.61 -25.23 -24.00
N ILE A 196 -9.29 -24.64 -24.98
CA ILE A 196 -10.28 -23.57 -24.81
C ILE A 196 -11.60 -24.01 -25.44
N ASP A 197 -12.66 -24.05 -24.64
CA ASP A 197 -14.01 -24.48 -25.01
C ASP A 197 -14.89 -23.29 -25.43
N TYR A 198 -15.06 -22.28 -24.58
CA TYR A 198 -15.85 -21.10 -24.92
C TYR A 198 -15.45 -19.86 -24.13
N PHE A 199 -15.91 -18.71 -24.62
CA PHE A 199 -15.87 -17.41 -23.98
C PHE A 199 -17.28 -17.01 -23.58
N GLU A 200 -17.43 -16.52 -22.36
CA GLU A 200 -18.63 -15.89 -21.83
C GLU A 200 -18.28 -14.46 -21.45
N MET A 201 -19.13 -13.51 -21.85
CA MET A 201 -19.04 -12.12 -21.47
C MET A 201 -20.35 -11.72 -20.81
N THR A 202 -20.27 -11.32 -19.55
CA THR A 202 -21.42 -10.86 -18.77
C THR A 202 -21.19 -9.42 -18.32
N SER A 203 -22.18 -8.56 -18.52
CA SER A 203 -22.15 -7.21 -17.94
C SER A 203 -22.07 -7.34 -16.43
N GLU A 204 -21.19 -6.56 -15.83
CA GLU A 204 -21.25 -6.40 -14.39
C GLU A 204 -22.30 -5.33 -14.06
N SER A 205 -23.44 -5.74 -13.50
CA SER A 205 -24.47 -4.80 -13.03
C SER A 205 -24.18 -4.25 -11.62
N THR A 206 -23.03 -4.62 -11.06
CA THR A 206 -22.59 -4.30 -9.71
C THR A 206 -21.12 -3.92 -9.76
N VAL A 207 -20.85 -2.70 -10.19
CA VAL A 207 -19.62 -2.00 -9.77
C VAL A 207 -19.55 -2.12 -8.25
N LEU A 208 -18.76 -3.08 -7.75
CA LEU A 208 -18.65 -3.46 -6.34
C LEU A 208 -19.99 -3.61 -5.58
N ASP A 209 -20.53 -4.83 -5.44
CA ASP A 209 -21.53 -5.14 -4.39
C ASP A 209 -20.87 -5.19 -2.99
N VAL A 210 -20.11 -4.15 -2.64
CA VAL A 210 -19.44 -3.99 -1.35
C VAL A 210 -19.89 -2.67 -0.75
N ASP A 211 -20.69 -2.76 0.32
CA ASP A 211 -21.07 -1.61 1.12
C ASP A 211 -19.88 -1.14 1.97
N PHE A 212 -19.26 -0.04 1.55
CA PHE A 212 -18.14 0.55 2.27
C PHE A 212 -18.62 1.31 3.51
N SER A 213 -18.13 0.87 4.67
CA SER A 213 -18.41 1.47 5.97
C SER A 213 -17.09 1.52 6.73
N ILE A 214 -16.34 2.59 6.44
CA ILE A 214 -15.03 2.85 7.03
C ILE A 214 -15.21 3.32 8.47
N ALA A 215 -14.31 2.89 9.36
CA ALA A 215 -14.31 3.34 10.74
C ALA A 215 -14.09 4.86 10.83
N GLU A 216 -14.66 5.49 11.86
CA GLU A 216 -14.50 6.93 12.07
C GLU A 216 -13.14 7.29 12.71
N SER A 217 -12.51 6.31 13.37
CA SER A 217 -11.25 6.47 14.11
C SER A 217 -10.26 5.35 13.75
N PRO A 218 -8.95 5.56 13.97
CA PRO A 218 -7.95 4.50 13.88
C PRO A 218 -8.25 3.31 14.79
N CYS A 219 -7.63 2.15 14.50
CA CYS A 219 -7.78 0.92 15.26
C CYS A 219 -7.14 1.01 16.66
N ASP A 220 -6.11 1.84 16.82
CA ASP A 220 -5.56 2.19 18.13
C ASP A 220 -6.47 3.23 18.82
N PRO A 221 -7.16 2.88 19.92
CA PRO A 221 -8.01 3.82 20.65
C PRO A 221 -7.21 4.99 21.26
N ASP A 222 -5.93 4.78 21.54
CA ASP A 222 -5.04 5.76 22.16
C ASP A 222 -4.27 6.60 21.13
N ALA A 223 -4.57 6.42 19.83
CA ALA A 223 -3.95 7.15 18.71
C ALA A 223 -3.76 8.65 19.01
N THR A 224 -2.67 9.28 18.60
CA THR A 224 -2.46 10.70 18.94
C THR A 224 -3.43 11.63 18.20
N ALA A 225 -3.46 12.92 18.59
CA ALA A 225 -4.33 13.90 17.94
C ALA A 225 -3.97 14.05 16.45
N SER A 226 -2.69 14.21 16.13
CA SER A 226 -2.21 14.33 14.75
C SER A 226 -2.51 13.07 13.94
N THR A 227 -2.38 11.87 14.53
CA THR A 227 -2.71 10.60 13.86
C THR A 227 -4.20 10.49 13.56
N ARG A 228 -5.07 10.93 14.46
CA ARG A 228 -6.52 10.99 14.21
C ARG A 228 -6.88 11.97 13.10
N GLU A 229 -6.23 13.15 13.05
CA GLU A 229 -6.48 14.12 11.98
C GLU A 229 -5.99 13.61 10.62
N MET A 230 -4.81 12.98 10.56
CA MET A 230 -4.34 12.35 9.33
C MET A 230 -5.31 11.24 8.86
N TYR A 231 -5.74 10.34 9.76
CA TYR A 231 -6.69 9.29 9.41
C TYR A 231 -8.02 9.85 8.90
N LYS A 232 -8.54 10.90 9.55
CA LYS A 232 -9.74 11.61 9.13
C LYS A 232 -9.57 12.22 7.74
N PHE A 233 -8.44 12.85 7.45
CA PHE A 233 -8.14 13.40 6.14
C PHE A 233 -8.14 12.31 5.04
N LEU A 234 -7.48 11.18 5.30
CA LEU A 234 -7.48 10.04 4.37
C LEU A 234 -8.92 9.55 4.11
N ARG A 235 -9.72 9.41 5.17
CA ARG A 235 -11.12 8.96 5.09
C ARG A 235 -12.03 9.97 4.37
N GLU A 236 -11.83 11.26 4.56
CA GLU A 236 -12.65 12.30 3.91
C GLU A 236 -12.40 12.37 2.40
N ASN A 237 -11.20 11.98 1.95
CA ASN A 237 -10.81 11.92 0.54
C ASN A 237 -10.95 10.51 -0.09
N TRP A 238 -11.13 9.48 0.74
CA TRP A 238 -11.33 8.10 0.32
C TRP A 238 -12.46 7.98 -0.70
N ASN A 239 -12.16 7.28 -1.80
CA ASN A 239 -13.05 7.08 -2.95
C ASN A 239 -13.53 8.37 -3.64
N LYS A 240 -12.79 9.49 -3.49
CA LYS A 240 -13.09 10.78 -4.15
C LYS A 240 -11.90 11.34 -4.93
N GLN A 241 -10.73 11.29 -4.31
CA GLN A 241 -9.46 11.72 -4.87
C GLN A 241 -8.37 10.74 -4.43
N ILE A 242 -7.37 10.54 -5.28
CA ILE A 242 -6.21 9.73 -4.95
C ILE A 242 -5.09 10.61 -4.39
N ILE A 243 -4.53 10.23 -3.25
CA ILE A 243 -3.40 10.95 -2.65
C ILE A 243 -2.11 10.51 -3.32
N THR A 244 -1.31 11.48 -3.77
CA THR A 244 -0.04 11.23 -4.45
C THR A 244 1.03 10.76 -3.47
N GLY A 245 1.77 9.72 -3.84
CA GLY A 245 2.86 9.21 -3.02
C GLY A 245 4.01 8.66 -3.85
N GLN A 246 5.23 8.90 -3.36
CA GLN A 246 6.47 8.50 -4.00
C GLN A 246 7.42 7.91 -2.97
N TYR A 247 7.99 6.73 -3.26
CA TYR A 247 9.13 6.22 -2.54
C TYR A 247 10.39 7.01 -2.90
N ALA A 248 11.12 7.48 -1.90
CA ALA A 248 12.45 8.05 -2.06
C ALA A 248 13.52 6.96 -1.90
N SER A 249 14.49 6.88 -2.81
CA SER A 249 15.57 5.89 -2.70
C SER A 249 16.47 6.13 -1.49
N ASP A 250 16.64 7.39 -1.09
CA ASP A 250 17.52 7.84 -0.03
C ASP A 250 17.10 9.23 0.51
N GLY A 251 17.92 9.81 1.40
CA GLY A 251 17.65 11.13 1.99
C GLY A 251 17.77 12.31 1.02
N SER A 252 18.30 12.12 -0.19
CA SER A 252 18.47 13.21 -1.18
C SER A 252 17.18 13.58 -1.91
N ASN A 253 16.13 12.77 -1.81
CA ASN A 253 14.80 13.04 -2.37
C ASN A 253 14.80 13.34 -3.88
N ARG A 254 15.69 12.68 -4.64
CA ARG A 254 15.85 12.92 -6.09
C ARG A 254 14.59 12.64 -6.89
N GLU A 255 13.84 11.59 -6.57
CA GLU A 255 12.57 11.29 -7.23
C GLU A 255 11.54 12.42 -7.00
N LEU A 256 11.49 12.97 -5.79
CA LEU A 256 10.58 14.05 -5.43
C LEU A 256 10.96 15.34 -6.17
N ALA A 257 12.27 15.64 -6.26
CA ALA A 257 12.78 16.77 -7.04
C ALA A 257 12.41 16.64 -8.53
N LEU A 258 12.58 15.45 -9.11
CA LEU A 258 12.24 15.18 -10.49
C LEU A 258 10.74 15.37 -10.77
N ILE A 259 9.87 14.90 -9.89
CA ILE A 259 8.42 15.13 -10.01
C ILE A 259 8.13 16.64 -10.01
N TYR A 260 8.75 17.41 -9.12
CA TYR A 260 8.57 18.85 -9.07
C TYR A 260 9.05 19.55 -10.34
N GLU A 261 10.24 19.20 -10.85
CA GLU A 261 10.77 19.74 -12.10
C GLU A 261 9.85 19.47 -13.30
N MET A 262 9.21 18.29 -13.34
CA MET A 262 8.35 17.88 -14.45
C MET A 262 6.92 18.40 -14.34
N THR A 263 6.40 18.58 -13.13
CA THR A 263 4.96 18.78 -12.91
C THR A 263 4.61 20.08 -12.19
N GLY A 264 5.58 20.72 -11.52
CA GLY A 264 5.37 21.83 -10.59
C GLY A 264 4.74 21.42 -9.26
N GLN A 265 4.52 20.12 -9.03
CA GLN A 265 3.88 19.56 -7.85
C GLN A 265 4.85 18.66 -7.08
N LEU A 266 4.59 18.46 -5.80
CA LEU A 266 5.27 17.47 -4.97
C LEU A 266 4.27 16.40 -4.50
N PRO A 267 4.69 15.13 -4.32
CA PRO A 267 3.84 14.10 -3.72
C PRO A 267 3.42 14.52 -2.31
N LEU A 268 2.19 14.20 -1.90
CA LEU A 268 1.77 14.45 -0.52
C LEU A 268 2.45 13.47 0.45
N ILE A 269 2.62 12.22 0.06
CA ILE A 269 3.25 11.18 0.88
C ILE A 269 4.68 10.92 0.39
N ARG A 270 5.66 11.12 1.28
CA ARG A 270 7.01 10.59 1.11
C ARG A 270 7.07 9.20 1.74
N PHE A 271 7.27 8.18 0.91
CA PHE A 271 7.50 6.83 1.37
C PHE A 271 9.00 6.53 1.52
N SER A 272 9.36 5.70 2.51
CA SER A 272 10.72 5.17 2.67
C SER A 272 10.69 3.69 3.01
N ALA A 273 11.63 2.95 2.41
CA ALA A 273 11.91 1.57 2.74
C ALA A 273 13.01 1.51 3.80
N LEU A 274 12.66 1.11 5.03
CA LEU A 274 13.62 0.93 6.11
C LEU A 274 14.23 -0.47 6.03
N GLY A 275 15.55 -0.56 6.26
CA GLY A 275 16.31 -1.81 6.33
C GLY A 275 17.55 -1.62 7.20
N ASP A 276 18.35 -2.67 7.41
CA ASP A 276 19.45 -2.61 8.40
C ASP A 276 20.54 -1.59 8.03
N THR A 277 20.77 -1.37 6.74
CA THR A 277 21.62 -0.29 6.24
C THR A 277 20.73 0.91 5.91
N ASP A 278 21.10 2.09 6.41
CA ASP A 278 20.48 3.39 6.06
C ASP A 278 19.14 3.76 6.74
N THR A 279 18.64 2.95 7.69
CA THR A 279 17.41 3.30 8.46
C THR A 279 17.49 4.69 9.10
N LEU A 280 18.63 5.08 9.68
CA LEU A 280 18.75 6.38 10.35
C LEU A 280 18.57 7.55 9.38
N GLU A 281 19.25 7.50 8.23
CA GLU A 281 19.18 8.56 7.22
C GLU A 281 17.76 8.70 6.66
N GLN A 282 17.12 7.56 6.34
CA GLN A 282 15.75 7.57 5.83
C GLN A 282 14.73 8.09 6.85
N VAL A 283 14.92 7.75 8.14
CA VAL A 283 14.11 8.27 9.24
C VAL A 283 14.27 9.79 9.37
N GLU A 284 15.50 10.29 9.35
CA GLU A 284 15.77 11.74 9.44
C GLU A 284 15.16 12.49 8.25
N ALA A 285 15.34 11.99 7.03
CA ALA A 285 14.76 12.59 5.83
C ALA A 285 13.21 12.55 5.83
N ALA A 286 12.60 11.52 6.40
CA ALA A 286 11.15 11.43 6.56
C ALA A 286 10.63 12.43 7.60
N MET A 287 11.35 12.59 8.71
CA MET A 287 11.01 13.61 9.72
C MET A 287 11.13 15.02 9.13
N ASP A 288 12.23 15.31 8.43
CA ASP A 288 12.44 16.59 7.76
C ASP A 288 11.34 16.89 6.74
N TRP A 289 10.96 15.91 5.94
CA TRP A 289 9.84 16.04 5.02
C TRP A 289 8.58 16.55 5.72
N HIS A 290 8.18 15.92 6.81
CA HIS A 290 7.00 16.36 7.57
C HIS A 290 7.18 17.74 8.18
N LEU A 291 8.30 17.98 8.88
CA LEU A 291 8.53 19.20 9.66
C LEU A 291 8.64 20.45 8.78
N TYR A 292 9.23 20.34 7.58
CA TYR A 292 9.44 21.48 6.69
C TYR A 292 8.31 21.67 5.67
N THR A 293 7.55 20.62 5.35
CA THR A 293 6.53 20.71 4.29
C THR A 293 5.10 20.51 4.77
N GLY A 294 4.90 19.87 5.92
CA GLY A 294 3.61 19.37 6.37
C GLY A 294 3.15 18.09 5.65
N GLY A 295 3.97 17.54 4.74
CA GLY A 295 3.68 16.32 4.01
C GLY A 295 3.61 15.08 4.90
N PHE A 296 2.96 14.05 4.38
CA PHE A 296 2.74 12.80 5.09
C PHE A 296 3.93 11.86 4.96
N VAL A 297 4.14 11.07 6.01
CA VAL A 297 5.24 10.11 6.11
C VAL A 297 4.68 8.70 6.00
N GLY A 298 5.23 7.91 5.07
CA GLY A 298 4.98 6.47 5.00
C GLY A 298 6.27 5.68 5.13
N LEU A 299 6.26 4.68 6.02
CA LEU A 299 7.42 3.85 6.31
C LEU A 299 7.03 2.38 6.17
N MET A 300 7.86 1.62 5.46
CA MET A 300 7.81 0.16 5.43
C MET A 300 9.11 -0.40 6.02
N TRP A 301 9.11 -1.70 6.32
CA TRP A 301 10.28 -2.37 6.88
C TRP A 301 10.63 -3.63 6.08
N HIS A 302 11.76 -3.58 5.38
CA HIS A 302 12.51 -4.72 4.88
C HIS A 302 13.30 -5.33 6.04
N TRP A 303 12.61 -6.11 6.87
CA TRP A 303 13.19 -6.73 8.06
C TRP A 303 14.07 -7.91 7.64
N ASN A 304 15.38 -7.82 7.77
CA ASN A 304 16.23 -8.99 7.58
C ASN A 304 15.85 -10.08 8.59
N ALA A 305 15.90 -11.35 8.17
CA ALA A 305 15.58 -12.46 9.05
C ALA A 305 16.47 -12.37 10.30
N PRO A 306 15.92 -12.50 11.53
CA PRO A 306 16.70 -12.27 12.74
C PRO A 306 17.96 -13.15 12.78
N GLY A 307 19.13 -12.51 12.87
CA GLY A 307 20.43 -13.17 12.82
C GLY A 307 20.99 -13.42 11.41
N SER A 308 20.37 -12.84 10.38
CA SER A 308 20.75 -12.93 8.96
C SER A 308 20.88 -11.53 8.34
N ASP A 309 21.36 -11.46 7.10
CA ASP A 309 21.58 -10.23 6.32
C ASP A 309 20.63 -10.12 5.11
N THR A 310 19.59 -10.96 5.07
CA THR A 310 18.62 -11.01 3.98
C THR A 310 17.17 -11.02 4.49
N VAL A 311 16.29 -10.40 3.72
CA VAL A 311 14.83 -10.47 3.90
C VAL A 311 14.25 -11.75 3.28
N TYR A 312 14.95 -12.37 2.34
CA TYR A 312 14.42 -13.42 1.49
C TYR A 312 14.47 -14.78 2.18
N ALA A 313 13.34 -15.47 2.18
CA ALA A 313 13.17 -16.77 2.81
C ALA A 313 14.06 -17.86 2.20
N GLU A 314 14.39 -17.76 0.91
CA GLU A 314 15.24 -18.74 0.23
C GLU A 314 16.74 -18.59 0.55
N GLU A 315 17.12 -17.46 1.14
CA GLU A 315 18.51 -17.10 1.45
C GLU A 315 18.86 -17.27 2.94
N THR A 316 17.90 -17.69 3.77
CA THR A 316 18.05 -17.87 5.22
C THR A 316 17.50 -19.22 5.68
N ASP A 317 18.01 -19.75 6.79
CA ASP A 317 17.45 -20.92 7.48
C ASP A 317 16.50 -20.53 8.63
N PHE A 318 16.26 -19.23 8.82
CA PHE A 318 15.33 -18.74 9.83
C PHE A 318 13.90 -19.25 9.58
N SER A 319 13.30 -19.83 10.62
CA SER A 319 11.90 -20.28 10.59
C SER A 319 11.11 -19.55 11.67
N LEU A 320 10.13 -18.75 11.26
CA LEU A 320 9.19 -18.06 12.15
C LEU A 320 8.37 -19.05 12.99
N MET A 321 7.96 -20.18 12.43
CA MET A 321 7.26 -21.25 13.16
C MET A 321 8.14 -21.83 14.26
N THR A 322 9.44 -22.00 14.00
CA THR A 322 10.40 -22.47 15.00
C THR A 322 10.65 -21.40 16.05
N ALA A 323 10.81 -20.14 15.64
CA ALA A 323 11.03 -19.00 16.54
C ALA A 323 9.87 -18.82 17.53
N LEU A 324 8.63 -18.96 17.08
CA LEU A 324 7.45 -18.82 17.95
C LEU A 324 7.01 -20.14 18.61
N ARG A 325 7.79 -21.21 18.52
CA ARG A 325 7.41 -22.53 19.01
C ARG A 325 7.23 -22.53 20.53
N GLY A 326 6.00 -22.79 20.97
CA GLY A 326 5.66 -22.85 22.39
C GLY A 326 5.54 -21.48 23.08
N ALA A 327 5.72 -20.39 22.33
CA ALA A 327 5.56 -19.05 22.86
C ALA A 327 4.09 -18.67 22.98
N ASP A 328 3.70 -18.13 24.14
CA ASP A 328 2.44 -17.40 24.30
C ASP A 328 2.68 -15.93 23.99
N ILE A 329 2.11 -15.44 22.89
CA ILE A 329 2.26 -14.04 22.46
C ILE A 329 1.84 -13.06 23.56
N ASN A 330 0.81 -13.37 24.36
CA ASN A 330 0.39 -12.49 25.45
C ASN A 330 1.48 -12.31 26.51
N SER A 331 2.21 -13.38 26.78
CA SER A 331 3.33 -13.37 27.73
C SER A 331 4.53 -12.61 27.15
N LEU A 332 4.80 -12.71 25.84
CA LEU A 332 5.93 -12.03 25.19
C LEU A 332 5.80 -10.50 25.15
N VAL A 333 4.59 -9.97 24.94
CA VAL A 333 4.36 -8.54 24.66
C VAL A 333 5.02 -7.63 25.69
N ASN A 334 4.91 -7.97 26.98
CA ASN A 334 5.36 -7.11 28.08
C ASN A 334 6.73 -7.48 28.66
N LEU A 335 7.44 -8.44 28.07
CA LEU A 335 8.79 -8.80 28.54
C LEU A 335 9.78 -7.67 28.23
N SER A 336 10.54 -7.27 29.23
CA SER A 336 11.81 -6.58 28.99
C SER A 336 12.80 -7.51 28.27
N LEU A 337 13.77 -6.93 27.55
CA LEU A 337 14.80 -7.73 26.87
C LEU A 337 15.65 -8.57 27.85
N ASP A 338 15.80 -8.12 29.10
CA ASP A 338 16.51 -8.87 30.13
C ASP A 338 15.70 -10.10 30.59
N GLU A 339 14.39 -9.98 30.74
CA GLU A 339 13.50 -11.11 31.06
C GLU A 339 13.43 -12.08 29.88
N ALA A 340 13.29 -11.57 28.66
CA ALA A 340 13.31 -12.39 27.45
C ALA A 340 14.65 -13.14 27.30
N GLN A 341 15.79 -12.51 27.62
CA GLN A 341 17.09 -13.18 27.64
C GLN A 341 17.13 -14.30 28.68
N GLN A 342 16.62 -14.08 29.89
CA GLN A 342 16.55 -15.11 30.92
C GLN A 342 15.67 -16.30 30.49
N MET A 343 14.54 -16.03 29.83
CA MET A 343 13.64 -17.07 29.30
C MET A 343 14.26 -17.82 28.11
N ALA A 344 15.07 -17.16 27.30
CA ALA A 344 15.83 -17.82 26.24
C ALA A 344 16.92 -18.71 26.83
N ASP A 345 17.61 -18.26 27.88
CA ASP A 345 18.66 -19.03 28.57
C ASP A 345 18.09 -20.25 29.31
N SER A 346 16.87 -20.17 29.83
CA SER A 346 16.15 -21.29 30.46
C SER A 346 15.48 -22.23 29.46
N GLY A 347 15.39 -21.84 28.19
CA GLY A 347 14.73 -22.59 27.12
C GLY A 347 13.20 -22.49 27.10
N GLU A 348 12.62 -21.53 27.83
CA GLU A 348 11.18 -21.24 27.82
C GLU A 348 10.73 -20.58 26.51
N ILE A 349 11.62 -19.79 25.89
CA ILE A 349 11.48 -19.29 24.52
C ILE A 349 12.74 -19.66 23.72
N THR A 350 12.66 -19.59 22.40
CA THR A 350 13.84 -19.84 21.56
C THR A 350 14.75 -18.60 21.48
N GLN A 351 16.00 -18.78 21.04
CA GLN A 351 16.90 -17.64 20.79
C GLN A 351 16.39 -16.78 19.64
N GLU A 352 15.83 -17.40 18.61
CA GLU A 352 15.20 -16.72 17.48
C GLU A 352 14.03 -15.83 17.94
N CYS A 353 13.27 -16.26 18.95
CA CYS A 353 12.24 -15.43 19.57
C CYS A 353 12.82 -14.19 20.26
N LEU A 354 13.95 -14.33 20.96
CA LEU A 354 14.62 -13.18 21.57
C LEU A 354 15.12 -12.19 20.51
N LEU A 355 15.67 -12.67 19.41
CA LEU A 355 16.11 -11.81 18.30
C LEU A 355 14.92 -11.06 17.69
N LEU A 356 13.77 -11.72 17.50
CA LEU A 356 12.54 -11.05 17.06
C LEU A 356 12.17 -9.86 17.97
N LEU A 357 12.20 -10.06 19.29
CA LEU A 357 11.87 -9.00 20.24
C LEU A 357 12.87 -7.84 20.18
N ARG A 358 14.17 -8.14 20.02
CA ARG A 358 15.22 -7.12 19.90
C ARG A 358 15.02 -6.25 18.66
N ASP A 359 14.73 -6.87 17.52
CA ASP A 359 14.54 -6.13 16.27
C ASP A 359 13.28 -5.27 16.31
N ILE A 360 12.19 -5.80 16.87
CA ILE A 360 10.95 -5.01 17.10
C ILE A 360 11.25 -3.80 17.99
N ASP A 361 12.01 -3.97 19.08
CA ASP A 361 12.33 -2.89 20.01
C ASP A 361 13.26 -1.84 19.36
N ASN A 362 14.21 -2.28 18.54
CA ASN A 362 15.09 -1.39 17.79
C ASN A 362 14.32 -0.56 16.77
N MET A 363 13.40 -1.16 16.02
CA MET A 363 12.55 -0.46 15.07
C MET A 363 11.57 0.48 15.78
N ALA A 364 10.97 0.03 16.90
CA ALA A 364 10.11 0.87 17.73
C ALA A 364 10.84 2.13 18.24
N SER A 365 12.13 2.01 18.58
CA SER A 365 12.96 3.16 18.95
C SER A 365 13.11 4.19 17.82
N GLN A 366 13.18 3.74 16.56
CA GLN A 366 13.19 4.66 15.41
C GLN A 366 11.82 5.34 15.23
N LEU A 367 10.73 4.57 15.29
CA LEU A 367 9.37 5.11 15.21
C LEU A 367 9.04 6.08 16.36
N ASN A 368 9.62 5.87 17.54
CA ASN A 368 9.46 6.75 18.69
C ASN A 368 10.02 8.16 18.45
N LYS A 369 10.96 8.34 17.51
CA LYS A 369 11.43 9.68 17.12
C LYS A 369 10.31 10.52 16.53
N PHE A 370 9.46 9.91 15.70
CA PHE A 370 8.24 10.54 15.17
C PHE A 370 7.22 10.77 16.28
N ALA A 371 7.01 9.77 17.15
CA ALA A 371 6.06 9.85 18.26
C ALA A 371 6.37 11.02 19.22
N ASN A 372 7.66 11.23 19.54
CA ASN A 372 8.12 12.32 20.40
C ASN A 372 7.82 13.72 19.83
N MET A 373 7.59 13.83 18.52
CA MET A 373 7.23 15.06 17.82
C MET A 373 5.76 15.09 17.38
N ASP A 374 4.95 14.11 17.82
CA ASP A 374 3.57 13.89 17.39
C ASP A 374 3.40 13.82 15.87
N ILE A 375 4.39 13.25 15.17
CA ILE A 375 4.35 13.06 13.71
C ILE A 375 3.63 11.73 13.39
N PRO A 376 2.51 11.77 12.67
CA PRO A 376 1.82 10.56 12.22
C PRO A 376 2.63 9.80 11.17
N VAL A 377 2.56 8.47 11.21
CA VAL A 377 3.26 7.59 10.25
C VAL A 377 2.28 6.58 9.65
N LEU A 378 2.20 6.49 8.32
CA LEU A 378 1.64 5.33 7.63
C LEU A 378 2.64 4.17 7.77
N TRP A 379 2.38 3.26 8.69
CA TRP A 379 3.29 2.18 9.04
C TRP A 379 2.88 0.88 8.36
N ARG A 380 3.72 0.37 7.46
CA ARG A 380 3.49 -0.86 6.67
C ARG A 380 4.54 -1.94 6.95
N PRO A 381 4.47 -2.62 8.11
CA PRO A 381 5.36 -3.73 8.43
C PRO A 381 4.88 -5.03 7.78
N LEU A 382 5.78 -6.01 7.64
CA LEU A 382 5.44 -7.40 7.26
C LEU A 382 4.59 -7.48 5.97
N HIS A 383 5.00 -6.74 4.94
CA HIS A 383 4.33 -6.59 3.66
C HIS A 383 4.47 -7.83 2.76
N GLU A 384 3.59 -7.97 1.76
CA GLU A 384 3.60 -9.06 0.78
C GLU A 384 3.60 -10.48 1.34
N ALA A 385 3.05 -10.66 2.54
CA ALA A 385 3.19 -11.91 3.30
C ALA A 385 2.67 -13.15 2.55
N GLY A 386 1.60 -13.00 1.77
CA GLY A 386 1.01 -14.06 0.97
C GLY A 386 1.89 -14.59 -0.16
N GLY A 387 2.89 -13.83 -0.60
CA GLY A 387 3.85 -14.24 -1.61
C GLY A 387 4.85 -15.29 -1.12
N GLY A 388 5.15 -15.28 0.18
CA GLY A 388 6.04 -16.25 0.83
C GLY A 388 7.53 -16.12 0.50
N TRP A 389 7.93 -15.13 -0.32
CA TRP A 389 9.33 -14.86 -0.64
C TRP A 389 10.09 -14.18 0.50
N TYR A 390 9.40 -13.43 1.38
CA TYR A 390 9.99 -12.90 2.60
C TYR A 390 9.82 -13.87 3.77
N TRP A 391 10.81 -13.91 4.67
CA TRP A 391 10.85 -14.88 5.76
C TRP A 391 9.60 -14.84 6.66
N TRP A 392 8.98 -13.67 6.84
CA TRP A 392 7.78 -13.52 7.68
C TRP A 392 6.52 -14.15 7.06
N GLY A 393 6.51 -14.39 5.75
CA GLY A 393 5.42 -15.06 5.03
C GLY A 393 5.65 -16.54 4.76
N ALA A 394 6.90 -17.02 4.86
CA ALA A 394 7.30 -18.35 4.36
C ALA A 394 6.75 -19.55 5.16
N ASP A 395 6.55 -19.38 6.48
CA ASP A 395 6.05 -20.44 7.37
C ASP A 395 4.50 -20.50 7.45
N GLY A 396 3.82 -19.83 6.52
CA GLY A 396 2.38 -19.87 6.37
C GLY A 396 1.61 -18.87 7.25
N ALA A 397 0.34 -18.69 6.90
CA ALA A 397 -0.51 -17.66 7.49
C ALA A 397 -0.65 -17.72 9.02
N THR A 398 -0.66 -18.91 9.63
CA THR A 398 -0.77 -19.04 11.09
C THR A 398 0.41 -18.39 11.79
N ALA A 399 1.64 -18.61 11.31
CA ALA A 399 2.85 -18.04 11.88
C ALA A 399 2.88 -16.52 11.67
N TYR A 400 2.56 -16.06 10.45
CA TYR A 400 2.44 -14.65 10.11
C TYR A 400 1.47 -13.90 11.03
N VAL A 401 0.26 -14.43 11.26
CA VAL A 401 -0.74 -13.78 12.13
C VAL A 401 -0.28 -13.68 13.59
N GLN A 402 0.52 -14.63 14.09
CA GLN A 402 1.12 -14.53 15.42
C GLN A 402 2.19 -13.46 15.49
N LEU A 403 3.04 -13.35 14.46
CA LEU A 403 4.05 -12.29 14.35
C LEU A 403 3.40 -10.90 14.26
N TRP A 404 2.34 -10.75 13.44
CA TRP A 404 1.58 -9.50 13.37
C TRP A 404 1.04 -9.08 14.73
N LYS A 405 0.42 -10.02 15.47
CA LYS A 405 -0.09 -9.74 16.81
C LYS A 405 1.01 -9.33 17.78
N LEU A 406 2.16 -10.02 17.75
CA LEU A 406 3.30 -9.68 18.58
C LEU A 406 3.81 -8.28 18.27
N LEU A 407 4.02 -7.97 16.99
CA LEU A 407 4.54 -6.70 16.52
C LEU A 407 3.57 -5.54 16.84
N TYR A 408 2.28 -5.68 16.50
CA TYR A 408 1.25 -4.69 16.81
C TYR A 408 1.21 -4.38 18.31
N ARG A 409 1.06 -5.41 19.15
CA ARG A 409 0.88 -5.23 20.60
C ARG A 409 2.15 -4.76 21.28
N ARG A 410 3.33 -5.23 20.88
CA ARG A 410 4.59 -4.75 21.46
C ARG A 410 4.85 -3.29 21.10
N MET A 411 4.59 -2.87 19.85
CA MET A 411 4.73 -1.46 19.46
C MET A 411 3.70 -0.55 20.13
N THR A 412 2.43 -0.96 20.22
CA THR A 412 1.33 -0.14 20.79
C THR A 412 1.26 -0.19 22.31
N GLU A 413 1.36 -1.36 22.93
CA GLU A 413 1.20 -1.54 24.39
C GLU A 413 2.50 -1.34 25.15
N TYR A 414 3.60 -1.94 24.68
CA TYR A 414 4.89 -1.90 25.40
C TYR A 414 5.68 -0.62 25.10
N HIS A 415 5.74 -0.20 23.83
CA HIS A 415 6.44 1.02 23.40
C HIS A 415 5.54 2.27 23.35
N ALA A 416 4.22 2.13 23.57
CA ALA A 416 3.27 3.24 23.55
C ALA A 416 3.29 4.08 22.25
N LEU A 417 3.53 3.42 21.10
CA LEU A 417 3.54 4.05 19.79
C LEU A 417 2.11 4.26 19.27
N HIS A 418 1.52 5.38 19.67
CA HIS A 418 0.16 5.78 19.27
C HIS A 418 0.12 6.70 18.06
N ASN A 419 1.26 6.98 17.43
CA ASN A 419 1.36 7.84 16.26
C ASN A 419 1.23 7.08 14.91
N LEU A 420 0.96 5.78 14.94
CA LEU A 420 0.97 4.90 13.76
C LEU A 420 -0.43 4.71 13.18
N ILE A 421 -0.56 4.86 11.86
CA ILE A 421 -1.67 4.34 11.06
C ILE A 421 -1.20 3.03 10.43
N TRP A 422 -1.83 1.92 10.80
CA TRP A 422 -1.37 0.58 10.46
C TRP A 422 -1.85 0.12 9.08
N LEU A 423 -0.93 -0.18 8.18
CA LEU A 423 -1.20 -0.68 6.83
C LEU A 423 -0.97 -2.19 6.80
N TRP A 424 -2.04 -2.96 6.57
CA TRP A 424 -1.93 -4.39 6.32
C TRP A 424 -1.71 -4.66 4.83
N ASN A 425 -0.69 -5.44 4.49
CA ASN A 425 -0.40 -5.90 3.13
C ASN A 425 -0.10 -7.40 3.15
N GLY A 426 -1.16 -8.22 3.26
CA GLY A 426 -1.03 -9.68 3.23
C GLY A 426 -1.17 -10.28 1.82
N GLN A 427 -1.63 -9.49 0.83
CA GLN A 427 -1.96 -9.88 -0.56
C GLN A 427 -2.91 -11.08 -0.75
N SER A 428 -3.36 -11.72 0.34
CA SER A 428 -4.17 -12.93 0.32
C SER A 428 -5.12 -12.98 1.51
N ALA A 429 -6.34 -13.47 1.26
CA ALA A 429 -7.36 -13.69 2.29
C ALA A 429 -6.88 -14.63 3.41
N SER A 430 -6.00 -15.59 3.08
CA SER A 430 -5.46 -16.54 4.06
C SER A 430 -4.59 -15.87 5.11
N TYR A 431 -3.94 -14.75 4.77
CA TYR A 431 -3.02 -13.98 5.63
C TYR A 431 -3.71 -12.80 6.33
N ILE A 432 -5.05 -12.76 6.35
CA ILE A 432 -5.79 -11.70 7.02
C ILE A 432 -5.51 -11.69 8.53
N VAL A 433 -5.26 -10.50 9.07
CA VAL A 433 -5.00 -10.26 10.50
C VAL A 433 -6.28 -9.75 11.18
N PRO A 434 -6.36 -9.73 12.53
CA PRO A 434 -7.52 -9.20 13.24
C PRO A 434 -7.87 -7.78 12.79
N ALA A 435 -9.16 -7.53 12.50
CA ALA A 435 -9.62 -6.28 11.89
C ALA A 435 -9.43 -5.04 12.78
N ASP A 436 -9.19 -5.23 14.07
CA ASP A 436 -8.89 -4.22 15.08
C ASP A 436 -7.39 -3.95 15.26
N THR A 437 -6.54 -4.47 14.36
CA THR A 437 -5.08 -4.28 14.42
C THR A 437 -4.48 -3.65 13.16
N TYR A 438 -5.33 -3.12 12.28
CA TYR A 438 -4.90 -2.34 11.12
C TYR A 438 -5.97 -1.33 10.71
N ASP A 439 -5.55 -0.25 10.04
CA ASP A 439 -6.38 0.87 9.62
C ASP A 439 -6.73 0.82 8.14
N ILE A 440 -5.74 0.49 7.32
CA ILE A 440 -5.81 0.51 5.85
C ILE A 440 -5.35 -0.85 5.34
N ALA A 441 -6.11 -1.42 4.41
CA ALA A 441 -5.65 -2.58 3.66
C ALA A 441 -4.95 -2.11 2.40
N SER A 442 -3.85 -2.76 2.03
CA SER A 442 -3.06 -2.37 0.88
C SER A 442 -2.57 -3.57 0.08
N VAL A 443 -2.20 -3.31 -1.17
CA VAL A 443 -1.64 -4.27 -2.11
C VAL A 443 -0.50 -3.62 -2.87
N ASP A 444 0.47 -4.43 -3.28
CA ASP A 444 1.61 -4.00 -4.11
C ASP A 444 1.38 -4.55 -5.52
N VAL A 445 1.50 -3.71 -6.54
CA VAL A 445 1.17 -4.10 -7.91
C VAL A 445 2.27 -3.73 -8.90
N TYR A 446 3.01 -4.76 -9.31
CA TYR A 446 4.07 -4.67 -10.29
C TYR A 446 3.66 -5.36 -11.58
N LEU A 447 3.69 -4.62 -12.68
CA LEU A 447 3.42 -5.13 -14.03
C LEU A 447 4.66 -4.96 -14.90
N SER A 448 4.71 -5.69 -16.01
CA SER A 448 5.73 -5.45 -17.03
C SER A 448 5.47 -4.13 -17.78
N PRO A 449 6.51 -3.45 -18.29
CA PRO A 449 6.38 -2.20 -19.07
C PRO A 449 5.38 -2.24 -20.23
N ASP A 450 5.13 -3.41 -20.82
CA ASP A 450 4.23 -3.61 -21.95
C ASP A 450 2.76 -3.82 -21.56
N MET A 451 2.44 -3.88 -20.26
CA MET A 451 1.08 -4.08 -19.75
C MET A 451 0.41 -2.76 -19.41
N GLN A 452 -0.90 -2.66 -19.68
CA GLN A 452 -1.68 -1.51 -19.22
C GLN A 452 -1.89 -1.55 -17.71
N TYR A 453 -1.56 -0.45 -17.04
CA TYR A 453 -1.76 -0.34 -15.59
C TYR A 453 -3.22 -0.04 -15.24
N GLY A 454 -3.90 0.91 -15.88
CA GLY A 454 -5.34 1.16 -15.63
C GLY A 454 -5.66 1.43 -14.15
N SER A 455 -6.85 1.02 -13.71
CA SER A 455 -7.37 1.24 -12.34
C SER A 455 -6.93 0.20 -11.30
N ARG A 456 -6.50 -0.99 -11.77
CA ARG A 456 -6.35 -2.21 -10.95
C ARG A 456 -7.65 -2.63 -10.24
N TYR A 457 -8.78 -2.53 -10.96
CA TYR A 457 -10.12 -2.93 -10.49
C TYR A 457 -10.15 -4.30 -9.81
N GLU A 458 -9.53 -5.32 -10.40
CA GLU A 458 -9.53 -6.69 -9.86
C GLU A 458 -8.91 -6.75 -8.46
N GLN A 459 -7.77 -6.07 -8.27
CA GLN A 459 -7.09 -5.99 -6.97
C GLN A 459 -7.93 -5.19 -5.97
N PHE A 460 -8.59 -4.11 -6.42
CA PHE A 460 -9.50 -3.31 -5.59
C PHE A 460 -10.67 -4.15 -5.08
N VAL A 461 -11.39 -4.83 -5.97
CA VAL A 461 -12.53 -5.70 -5.63
C VAL A 461 -12.10 -6.84 -4.73
N SER A 462 -10.97 -7.49 -5.03
CA SER A 462 -10.43 -8.56 -4.19
C SER A 462 -10.17 -8.08 -2.76
N LEU A 463 -9.50 -6.94 -2.62
CA LEU A 463 -9.17 -6.38 -1.31
C LEU A 463 -10.41 -5.86 -0.57
N ALA A 464 -11.37 -5.27 -1.28
CA ALA A 464 -12.68 -4.86 -0.75
C ALA A 464 -13.46 -6.06 -0.18
N ARG A 465 -13.45 -7.21 -0.89
CA ARG A 465 -14.10 -8.45 -0.43
C ARG A 465 -13.39 -9.05 0.78
N ILE A 466 -12.06 -9.09 0.77
CA ILE A 466 -11.25 -9.59 1.91
C ILE A 466 -11.55 -8.77 3.18
N THR A 467 -11.61 -7.44 3.05
CA THR A 467 -11.85 -6.52 4.16
C THR A 467 -13.33 -6.29 4.47
N LYS A 468 -14.24 -6.87 3.66
CA LYS A 468 -15.70 -6.73 3.77
C LYS A 468 -16.16 -5.26 3.77
N GLY A 469 -15.48 -4.41 3.00
CA GLY A 469 -15.77 -2.98 2.90
C GLY A 469 -15.52 -2.17 4.18
N LYS A 470 -14.82 -2.72 5.17
CA LYS A 470 -14.60 -2.05 6.48
C LYS A 470 -13.32 -1.21 6.56
N LYS A 471 -12.55 -1.15 5.47
CA LYS A 471 -11.21 -0.57 5.44
C LYS A 471 -11.04 0.27 4.18
N MET A 472 -10.32 1.38 4.30
CA MET A 472 -9.78 2.08 3.13
C MET A 472 -8.79 1.14 2.43
N LEU A 473 -8.69 1.26 1.11
CA LEU A 473 -7.82 0.43 0.29
C LEU A 473 -6.73 1.29 -0.35
N ALA A 474 -5.50 0.80 -0.46
CA ALA A 474 -4.42 1.56 -1.08
C ALA A 474 -3.53 0.69 -1.97
N LEU A 475 -2.92 1.33 -2.97
CA LEU A 475 -1.78 0.77 -3.69
C LEU A 475 -0.52 1.15 -2.90
N SER A 476 -0.08 0.31 -1.97
CA SER A 476 1.08 0.68 -1.16
C SER A 476 2.38 0.72 -1.95
N GLU A 477 2.49 -0.11 -2.99
CA GLU A 477 3.53 -0.03 -4.01
C GLU A 477 2.96 -0.20 -5.41
N CYS A 478 3.56 0.46 -6.40
CA CYS A 478 3.21 0.29 -7.79
C CYS A 478 4.40 0.49 -8.74
N SER A 479 4.37 -0.23 -9.85
CA SER A 479 5.33 -0.10 -10.96
C SER A 479 5.03 1.05 -11.93
N SER A 480 3.78 1.51 -11.98
CA SER A 480 3.34 2.57 -12.87
C SER A 480 2.24 3.38 -12.19
N LEU A 481 1.97 4.56 -12.73
CA LEU A 481 0.94 5.46 -12.22
C LEU A 481 -0.45 4.81 -12.40
N PRO A 482 -1.33 4.83 -11.38
CA PRO A 482 -2.72 4.45 -11.58
C PRO A 482 -3.38 5.44 -12.53
N ASP A 483 -4.10 4.92 -13.52
CA ASP A 483 -4.80 5.73 -14.51
C ASP A 483 -6.02 6.38 -13.87
N ILE A 484 -5.96 7.70 -13.66
CA ILE A 484 -7.02 8.45 -12.98
C ILE A 484 -8.36 8.34 -13.70
N GLU A 485 -8.38 8.33 -15.04
CA GLU A 485 -9.62 8.26 -15.80
C GLU A 485 -10.27 6.90 -15.57
N MET A 486 -9.47 5.84 -15.61
CA MET A 486 -9.93 4.49 -15.30
C MET A 486 -10.34 4.33 -13.83
N LEU A 487 -9.66 4.96 -12.86
CA LEU A 487 -10.08 4.92 -11.46
C LEU A 487 -11.48 5.51 -11.25
N LEU A 488 -11.80 6.62 -11.93
CA LEU A 488 -13.11 7.26 -11.86
C LEU A 488 -14.16 6.44 -12.59
N LEU A 489 -13.82 5.94 -13.78
CA LEU A 489 -14.71 5.14 -14.59
C LEU A 489 -15.09 3.84 -13.87
N ASP A 490 -14.14 3.23 -13.19
CA ASP A 490 -14.32 2.00 -12.44
C ASP A 490 -14.92 2.22 -11.04
N LYS A 491 -14.99 3.48 -10.58
CA LYS A 491 -15.38 3.86 -9.20
C LYS A 491 -14.52 3.14 -8.15
N THR A 492 -13.23 2.99 -8.42
CA THR A 492 -12.24 2.27 -7.59
C THR A 492 -11.08 3.16 -7.14
N ILE A 493 -11.37 4.41 -6.78
CA ILE A 493 -10.34 5.37 -6.41
C ILE A 493 -9.64 4.91 -5.11
N TRP A 494 -8.38 4.51 -5.24
CA TRP A 494 -7.50 4.14 -4.12
C TRP A 494 -7.22 5.34 -3.21
N SER A 495 -6.90 5.08 -1.93
CA SER A 495 -6.66 6.13 -0.93
C SER A 495 -5.40 6.91 -1.29
N PHE A 496 -4.36 6.17 -1.63
CA PHE A 496 -3.10 6.67 -2.14
C PHE A 496 -2.46 5.60 -3.03
N PHE A 497 -1.44 6.02 -3.77
CA PHE A 497 -0.46 5.12 -4.38
C PHE A 497 0.95 5.41 -3.85
N GLY A 498 1.80 4.40 -3.78
CA GLY A 498 3.25 4.55 -3.56
C GLY A 498 4.01 4.13 -4.81
N LEU A 499 4.44 5.07 -5.64
CA LEU A 499 5.27 4.74 -6.81
C LEU A 499 6.68 4.37 -6.33
N TRP A 500 7.19 3.22 -6.78
CA TRP A 500 8.54 2.79 -6.38
C TRP A 500 9.62 3.69 -7.01
N TYR A 501 10.81 3.75 -6.39
CA TYR A 501 11.94 4.53 -6.90
C TYR A 501 12.71 3.79 -8.01
N GLY A 502 13.78 4.40 -8.52
CA GLY A 502 14.61 3.78 -9.57
C GLY A 502 13.88 3.76 -10.91
N ASP A 503 14.06 2.70 -11.70
CA ASP A 503 13.59 2.62 -13.10
C ASP A 503 12.06 2.84 -13.31
N TYR A 504 11.26 2.81 -12.23
CA TYR A 504 9.84 3.15 -12.25
C TYR A 504 9.57 4.65 -12.35
N ILE A 505 10.58 5.52 -12.21
CA ILE A 505 10.47 6.97 -12.43
C ILE A 505 11.77 7.60 -12.95
N MET A 506 12.93 7.09 -12.55
CA MET A 506 14.23 7.72 -12.75
C MET A 506 15.28 6.71 -13.20
N GLN A 507 16.00 7.03 -14.27
CA GLN A 507 17.13 6.25 -14.76
C GLN A 507 18.37 6.42 -13.87
N SER A 508 19.35 5.55 -14.03
CA SER A 508 20.62 5.62 -13.27
C SER A 508 21.39 6.95 -13.40
N ASP A 509 21.20 7.70 -14.49
CA ASP A 509 21.80 9.02 -14.70
C ASP A 509 21.01 10.18 -14.05
N GLY A 510 19.87 9.88 -13.42
CA GLY A 510 18.99 10.84 -12.78
C GLY A 510 17.92 11.46 -13.68
N THR A 511 17.85 11.08 -14.95
CA THR A 511 16.80 11.56 -15.85
C THR A 511 15.51 10.75 -15.74
N PHE A 512 14.40 11.32 -16.20
CA PHE A 512 13.10 10.62 -16.21
C PHE A 512 13.15 9.31 -17.01
N SER A 513 12.52 8.27 -16.46
CA SER A 513 12.32 6.97 -17.11
C SER A 513 10.91 6.91 -17.72
N ASP A 514 10.83 6.86 -19.05
CA ASP A 514 9.57 6.68 -19.79
C ASP A 514 9.17 5.20 -19.97
N ARG A 515 9.81 4.31 -19.20
CA ARG A 515 9.68 2.86 -19.34
C ARG A 515 8.27 2.36 -19.03
N TYR A 516 7.60 2.93 -18.04
CA TYR A 516 6.31 2.45 -17.52
C TYR A 516 5.13 3.37 -17.82
N TYR A 517 5.40 4.65 -18.08
CA TYR A 517 4.42 5.69 -18.39
C TYR A 517 5.17 6.88 -19.01
N SER A 518 4.44 7.74 -19.72
CA SER A 518 5.02 8.93 -20.34
C SER A 518 5.15 10.09 -19.36
N SER A 519 5.97 11.09 -19.69
CA SER A 519 6.03 12.33 -18.92
C SER A 519 4.70 13.08 -18.88
N SER A 520 3.86 12.92 -19.91
CA SER A 520 2.51 13.50 -19.95
C SER A 520 1.58 12.82 -18.94
N ASP A 521 1.69 11.49 -18.76
CA ASP A 521 0.90 10.77 -17.75
C ASP A 521 1.25 11.25 -16.34
N LEU A 522 2.54 11.46 -16.05
CA LEU A 522 3.00 12.03 -14.78
C LEU A 522 2.45 13.44 -14.56
N TYR A 523 2.57 14.30 -15.57
CA TYR A 523 2.05 15.67 -15.51
C TYR A 523 0.54 15.71 -15.28
N ASN A 524 -0.22 14.91 -16.04
CA ASN A 524 -1.67 14.84 -15.96
C ASN A 524 -2.14 14.33 -14.60
N LEU A 525 -1.48 13.28 -14.06
CA LEU A 525 -1.82 12.75 -12.74
C LEU A 525 -1.60 13.80 -11.65
N TYR A 526 -0.42 14.43 -11.60
CA TYR A 526 -0.08 15.38 -10.53
C TYR A 526 -0.86 16.69 -10.61
N ASN A 527 -1.32 17.09 -11.80
CA ASN A 527 -2.13 18.30 -11.98
C ASN A 527 -3.64 18.01 -12.12
N SER A 528 -4.07 16.77 -11.90
CA SER A 528 -5.49 16.40 -11.93
C SER A 528 -6.27 17.01 -10.76
N ASP A 529 -7.52 17.40 -11.00
CA ASP A 529 -8.47 17.73 -9.92
C ASP A 529 -8.90 16.52 -9.07
N ARG A 530 -8.54 15.30 -9.51
CA ARG A 530 -8.80 14.04 -8.82
C ARG A 530 -7.58 13.46 -8.11
N ALA A 531 -6.44 14.13 -8.15
CA ALA A 531 -5.28 13.83 -7.34
C ALA A 531 -5.09 14.89 -6.24
N LEU A 532 -4.48 14.50 -5.13
CA LEU A 532 -4.07 15.42 -4.08
C LEU A 532 -2.56 15.40 -3.93
N SER A 533 -1.94 16.51 -4.36
CA SER A 533 -0.52 16.80 -4.15
C SER A 533 -0.27 17.44 -2.78
N LEU A 534 1.02 17.61 -2.43
CA LEU A 534 1.40 18.41 -1.26
C LEU A 534 0.87 19.85 -1.35
N ASN A 535 0.90 20.45 -2.54
CA ASN A 535 0.47 21.82 -2.75
C ASN A 535 -1.04 21.93 -2.51
N ASP A 536 -1.82 20.96 -3.00
CA ASP A 536 -3.28 20.89 -2.80
C ASP A 536 -3.65 20.80 -1.33
N PHE A 537 -2.94 19.92 -0.61
CA PHE A 537 -3.13 19.77 0.83
C PHE A 537 -2.86 21.09 1.57
N ARG A 538 -1.76 21.77 1.26
CA ARG A 538 -1.41 23.03 1.91
C ARG A 538 -2.40 24.15 1.61
N LEU A 539 -2.91 24.23 0.38
CA LEU A 539 -3.97 25.17 0.02
C LEU A 539 -5.28 24.90 0.77
N SER A 540 -5.60 23.63 1.04
CA SER A 540 -6.80 23.26 1.81
C SER A 540 -6.74 23.63 3.30
N MET A 541 -5.55 23.95 3.80
CA MET A 541 -5.30 24.30 5.21
C MET A 541 -5.29 25.82 5.47
N GLN A 542 -5.36 26.65 4.42
CA GLN A 542 -5.47 28.11 4.50
C GLN A 542 -6.94 28.54 4.51
#